data_AF-A0AAU2GZE9-F1
#
_entry.id   AF-A0AAU2GZE9-F1
#
_cell.length_a   1.000
_cell.length_b   1.000
_cell.length_c   1.000
_cell.angle_alpha   90.00
_cell.angle_beta   90.00
_cell.angle_gamma   90.00
#
_symmetry.space_group_name_H-M   'P 1'
#
loop_
_entity.id
_entity.type
_entity.pdbx_description
1 polymer ?
#
loop_
_entity_poly.entity_id
_entity_poly.type
_entity_poly.pdbx_seq_one_letter_code
_entity_poly.pdbx_strand_id
1 'polypeptide(L)'
;MRLRHTIGAALGALALLATVPTPAHAIDGFFQYKYGSLTNPSSGQLEDPSAQECINIPEIEGKLLDARAPKNLTANTVNLFPLGDCEGVHTTLGPGQEAGNLRLFRSVLFDL
;
A
#
# COMPACT_ATOMS: atom_id res chain seq x y z
N MET A 1 -5.99 -36.09 -56.26
CA MET A 1 -4.87 -35.14 -56.17
C MET A 1 -5.12 -34.23 -54.98
N ARG A 2 -4.53 -34.55 -53.83
CA ARG A 2 -3.37 -33.86 -53.22
C ARG A 2 -3.77 -32.58 -52.47
N LEU A 3 -4.19 -32.84 -51.23
CA LEU A 3 -4.32 -31.98 -50.06
C LEU A 3 -3.11 -31.05 -49.92
N ARG A 4 -3.25 -29.79 -50.33
CA ARG A 4 -2.25 -28.74 -50.16
C ARG A 4 -2.99 -27.41 -50.02
N HIS A 5 -2.48 -26.54 -49.17
CA HIS A 5 -2.95 -25.18 -48.84
C HIS A 5 -4.01 -25.10 -47.74
N THR A 6 -3.56 -25.03 -46.48
CA THR A 6 -4.14 -24.15 -45.43
C THR A 6 -3.36 -24.33 -44.11
N ILE A 7 -2.04 -24.11 -44.13
CA ILE A 7 -1.23 -24.02 -42.89
C ILE A 7 -0.52 -22.67 -42.95
N GLY A 8 -1.11 -21.63 -42.36
CA GLY A 8 -0.48 -20.31 -42.41
C GLY A 8 -1.10 -19.18 -41.58
N ALA A 9 -2.19 -19.39 -40.85
CA ALA A 9 -2.89 -18.27 -40.19
C ALA A 9 -3.40 -18.56 -38.77
N ALA A 10 -2.77 -19.44 -38.00
CA ALA A 10 -3.25 -19.80 -36.65
C ALA A 10 -2.20 -19.63 -35.53
N LEU A 11 -1.14 -18.85 -35.75
CA LEU A 11 -0.10 -18.61 -34.71
C LEU A 11 -0.09 -17.16 -34.17
N GLY A 12 -0.91 -16.25 -34.71
CA GLY A 12 -0.93 -14.85 -34.26
C GLY A 12 -1.83 -14.57 -33.05
N ALA A 13 -2.78 -15.46 -32.72
CA ALA A 13 -3.85 -15.16 -31.75
C ALA A 13 -3.54 -15.57 -30.29
N LEU A 14 -2.48 -16.35 -30.04
CA LEU A 14 -2.16 -16.88 -28.71
C LEU A 14 -1.21 -16.00 -27.88
N ALA A 15 -0.66 -14.92 -28.45
CA ALA A 15 0.26 -14.03 -27.73
C ALA A 15 -0.46 -12.89 -26.95
N LEU A 16 -1.76 -12.67 -27.16
CA LEU A 16 -2.51 -11.56 -26.58
C LEU A 16 -3.24 -11.87 -25.26
N LEU A 17 -3.17 -13.11 -24.76
CA LEU A 17 -3.87 -13.51 -23.53
C LEU A 17 -3.04 -13.33 -22.25
N ALA A 18 -1.78 -12.89 -22.36
CA ALA A 18 -0.87 -12.74 -21.22
C ALA A 18 -0.72 -11.30 -20.73
N THR A 19 -1.45 -10.33 -21.28
CA THR A 19 -1.58 -9.02 -20.65
C THR A 19 -2.77 -9.07 -19.69
N VAL A 20 -2.61 -9.78 -18.58
CA VAL A 20 -3.49 -9.55 -17.43
C VAL A 20 -3.26 -8.08 -17.07
N PRO A 21 -4.25 -7.19 -17.19
CA PRO A 21 -4.14 -5.91 -16.52
C PRO A 21 -4.05 -6.29 -15.04
N THR A 22 -2.86 -6.23 -14.45
CA THR A 22 -2.78 -6.13 -13.00
C THR A 22 -3.66 -4.94 -12.68
N PRO A 23 -4.74 -5.09 -11.92
CA PRO A 23 -5.55 -3.96 -11.59
C PRO A 23 -4.64 -3.04 -10.77
N ALA A 24 -4.14 -1.98 -11.40
CA ALA A 24 -3.69 -0.80 -10.71
C ALA A 24 -4.98 -0.20 -10.15
N HIS A 25 -5.45 -0.77 -9.04
CA HIS A 25 -6.41 -0.10 -8.17
C HIS A 25 -5.65 1.08 -7.56
N ALA A 26 -5.48 2.14 -8.37
CA ALA A 26 -5.26 3.47 -7.86
C ALA A 26 -6.57 3.86 -7.18
N ILE A 27 -6.71 3.46 -5.92
CA ILE A 27 -7.74 4.00 -5.05
C ILE A 27 -7.11 5.31 -4.58
N ASP A 28 -7.44 6.39 -5.30
CA ASP A 28 -7.05 7.75 -4.95
C ASP A 28 -7.27 7.98 -3.45
N GLY A 29 -6.18 7.95 -2.69
CA GLY A 29 -6.24 7.81 -1.25
C GLY A 29 -4.93 8.22 -0.61
N PHE A 30 -5.04 8.85 0.55
CA PHE A 30 -3.88 9.35 1.27
C PHE A 30 -3.84 8.79 2.69
N PHE A 31 -2.68 8.33 3.12
CA PHE A 31 -2.47 8.02 4.52
C PHE A 31 -1.54 9.05 5.13
N GLN A 32 -2.05 9.89 6.03
CA GLN A 32 -1.29 10.98 6.63
C GLN A 32 -0.87 10.63 8.06
N TYR A 33 0.28 11.13 8.47
CA TYR A 33 0.81 10.93 9.82
C TYR A 33 1.77 12.05 10.20
N LYS A 34 2.17 12.04 11.46
CA LYS A 34 3.17 12.94 12.03
C LYS A 34 4.37 12.17 12.54
N TYR A 35 5.54 12.77 12.49
CA TYR A 35 6.77 12.20 13.04
C TYR A 35 7.67 13.30 13.63
N GLY A 36 8.76 12.89 14.29
CA GLY A 36 9.72 13.81 14.90
C GLY A 36 9.27 14.36 16.26
N SER A 37 9.69 15.58 16.61
CA SER A 37 9.48 16.17 17.94
C SER A 37 8.00 16.34 18.29
N LEU A 38 7.62 16.10 19.56
CA LEU A 38 6.26 16.30 20.05
C LEU A 38 5.81 17.77 20.00
N THR A 39 6.73 18.71 20.19
CA THR A 39 6.42 20.15 20.22
C THR A 39 6.30 20.75 18.82
N ASN A 40 7.01 20.19 17.84
CA ASN A 40 7.01 20.64 16.45
C ASN A 40 7.07 19.41 15.53
N PRO A 41 5.93 18.70 15.35
CA PRO A 41 5.86 17.55 14.46
C PRO A 41 6.11 17.96 13.00
N SER A 42 6.81 17.11 12.28
CA SER A 42 6.75 17.07 10.82
C SER A 42 5.57 16.22 10.38
N SER A 43 5.00 16.51 9.22
CA SER A 43 3.95 15.70 8.60
C SER A 43 4.56 14.81 7.51
N GLY A 44 4.06 13.58 7.41
CA GLY A 44 4.37 12.64 6.34
C GLY A 44 3.08 12.11 5.72
N GLN A 45 3.18 11.56 4.52
CA GLN A 45 2.05 11.08 3.74
C GLN A 45 2.46 9.94 2.82
N LEU A 46 1.65 8.89 2.76
CA LEU A 46 1.70 7.90 1.70
C LEU A 46 0.60 8.22 0.69
N GLU A 47 0.98 8.36 -0.57
CA GLU A 47 0.09 8.62 -1.69
C GLU A 47 -0.18 7.30 -2.40
N ASP A 48 -1.46 6.96 -2.59
CA ASP A 48 -1.92 5.72 -3.24
C ASP A 48 -1.14 4.47 -2.77
N PRO A 49 -1.14 4.18 -1.45
CA PRO A 49 -0.35 3.07 -0.93
C PRO A 49 -0.85 1.73 -1.45
N SER A 50 0.07 0.87 -1.90
CA SER A 50 -0.26 -0.46 -2.38
C SER A 50 -0.90 -1.32 -1.28
N ALA A 51 -2.01 -1.95 -1.61
CA ALA A 51 -2.67 -2.89 -0.72
C ALA A 51 -1.86 -4.19 -0.59
N GLN A 52 -2.00 -4.86 0.57
CA GLN A 52 -1.35 -6.14 0.90
C GLN A 52 0.19 -6.11 0.90
N GLU A 53 0.79 -4.92 0.83
CA GLU A 53 2.22 -4.72 1.00
C GLU A 53 2.50 -4.12 2.38
N CYS A 54 3.56 -4.61 3.02
CA CYS A 54 4.05 -3.99 4.24
C CYS A 54 4.90 -2.77 3.90
N ILE A 55 4.50 -1.61 4.41
CA ILE A 55 5.18 -0.34 4.15
C ILE A 55 5.80 0.15 5.46
N ASN A 56 7.14 0.19 5.51
CA ASN A 56 7.87 0.89 6.55
C ASN A 56 7.72 2.40 6.34
N ILE A 57 7.56 3.14 7.44
CA ILE A 57 7.42 4.60 7.34
C ILE A 57 8.78 5.22 6.97
N PRO A 58 8.91 5.80 5.76
CA PRO A 58 10.21 6.13 5.19
C PRO A 58 10.96 7.20 5.99
N GLU A 59 10.25 8.15 6.61
CA GLU A 59 10.91 9.25 7.33
C GLU A 59 11.51 8.83 8.67
N ILE A 60 11.12 7.67 9.19
CA ILE A 60 11.60 7.13 10.49
C ILE A 60 12.34 5.79 10.34
N GLU A 61 12.49 5.28 9.13
CA GLU A 61 13.24 4.06 8.86
C GLU A 61 14.69 4.20 9.34
N GLY A 62 15.16 3.21 10.10
CA GLY A 62 16.50 3.22 10.71
C GLY A 62 16.70 4.27 11.82
N LYS A 63 15.65 5.00 12.23
CA LYS A 63 15.73 6.04 13.28
C LYS A 63 15.04 5.58 14.56
N LEU A 64 15.50 6.11 15.70
CA LEU A 64 14.87 5.96 17.01
C LEU A 64 13.68 6.94 17.18
N LEU A 65 12.77 6.94 16.21
CA LEU A 65 11.56 7.76 16.17
C LEU A 65 10.37 6.90 15.73
N ASP A 66 9.17 7.30 16.14
CA ASP A 66 7.91 6.65 15.75
C ASP A 66 6.97 7.63 15.04
N ALA A 67 6.14 7.09 14.15
CA ALA A 67 5.06 7.82 13.51
C ALA A 67 3.85 7.83 14.44
N ARG A 68 3.04 8.90 14.34
CA ARG A 68 1.90 9.13 15.21
C ARG A 68 0.79 9.91 14.53
N ALA A 69 -0.35 10.01 15.23
CA ALA A 69 -1.54 10.71 14.74
C ALA A 69 -1.94 10.29 13.31
N PRO A 70 -2.13 8.98 13.06
CA PRO A 70 -2.47 8.48 11.75
C PRO A 70 -3.86 8.93 11.34
N LYS A 71 -4.00 9.23 10.05
CA LYS A 71 -5.29 9.55 9.42
C LYS A 71 -5.41 8.76 8.13
N ASN A 72 -6.39 7.86 8.09
CA ASN A 72 -6.65 7.02 6.94
C ASN A 72 -7.65 7.72 6.02
N LEU A 73 -7.16 8.37 4.96
CA LEU A 73 -7.98 8.93 3.87
C LEU A 73 -7.95 8.03 2.63
N THR A 74 -7.67 6.73 2.81
CA THR A 74 -7.81 5.72 1.75
C THR A 74 -9.17 5.04 1.84
N ALA A 75 -9.57 4.27 0.83
CA ALA A 75 -10.76 3.42 0.91
C ALA A 75 -10.50 2.07 1.62
N ASN A 76 -9.24 1.78 1.94
CA ASN A 76 -8.79 0.53 2.51
C ASN A 76 -8.68 0.61 4.03
N THR A 77 -8.78 -0.52 4.69
CA THR A 77 -8.53 -0.60 6.13
C THR A 77 -7.02 -0.64 6.36
N VAL A 78 -6.48 0.11 7.32
CA VAL A 78 -5.03 0.13 7.60
C VAL A 78 -4.71 -0.49 8.94
N ASN A 79 -3.78 -1.43 8.94
CA ASN A 79 -3.21 -2.05 10.13
C ASN A 79 -1.92 -1.31 10.50
N LEU A 80 -1.87 -0.77 11.71
CA LEU A 80 -0.77 0.02 12.25
C LEU A 80 0.09 -0.85 13.16
N PHE A 81 1.33 -1.11 12.77
CA PHE A 81 2.25 -1.96 13.51
C PHE A 81 3.26 -1.14 14.33
N PRO A 82 3.54 -1.53 15.58
CA PRO A 82 4.47 -0.80 16.45
C PRO A 82 5.93 -0.94 16.01
N LEU A 83 6.26 -1.97 15.23
CA LEU A 83 7.60 -2.27 14.74
C LEU A 83 7.70 -2.07 13.23
N GLY A 84 8.92 -2.10 12.70
CA GLY A 84 9.14 -2.21 11.26
C GLY A 84 8.64 -3.57 10.74
N ASP A 85 8.57 -3.70 9.43
CA ASP A 85 8.32 -4.96 8.72
C ASP A 85 7.01 -5.65 9.14
N CYS A 86 6.02 -4.86 9.57
CA CYS A 86 4.70 -5.30 10.00
C CYS A 86 4.73 -6.32 11.14
N GLU A 87 5.67 -6.12 12.06
CA GLU A 87 5.80 -6.96 13.25
C GLU A 87 5.04 -6.40 14.47
N GLY A 88 4.67 -7.33 15.37
CA GLY A 88 4.02 -7.02 16.64
C GLY A 88 2.49 -6.92 16.56
N VAL A 89 1.88 -6.57 17.70
CA VAL A 89 0.42 -6.45 17.81
C VAL A 89 -0.03 -5.17 17.13
N HIS A 90 -0.74 -5.31 16.02
CA HIS A 90 -1.27 -4.17 15.28
C HIS A 90 -2.57 -3.65 15.88
N THR A 91 -2.96 -2.46 15.43
CA THR A 91 -4.32 -1.97 15.61
C THR A 91 -4.81 -1.43 14.29
N THR A 92 -6.09 -1.65 14.04
CA THR A 92 -6.73 -1.37 12.78
C THR A 92 -7.39 0.00 12.80
N LEU A 93 -7.32 0.70 11.68
CA LEU A 93 -7.94 2.00 11.46
C LEU A 93 -8.73 1.94 10.14
N GLY A 94 -10.06 2.05 10.24
CA GLY A 94 -10.94 1.96 9.09
C GLY A 94 -10.80 3.16 8.13
N PRO A 95 -11.39 3.08 6.93
CA PRO A 95 -11.46 4.19 5.98
C PRO A 95 -12.05 5.46 6.62
N GLY A 96 -11.42 6.61 6.38
CA GLY A 96 -11.83 7.90 6.93
C GLY A 96 -11.58 8.10 8.43
N GLN A 97 -11.06 7.09 9.14
CA GLN A 97 -10.78 7.18 10.57
C GLN A 97 -9.43 7.83 10.86
N GLU A 98 -9.29 8.39 12.05
CA GLU A 98 -8.05 8.94 12.57
C GLU A 98 -7.82 8.47 14.01
N ALA A 99 -6.55 8.43 14.43
CA ALA A 99 -6.18 8.19 15.81
C ALA A 99 -5.35 9.35 16.37
N GLY A 100 -5.41 9.54 17.69
CA GLY A 100 -4.71 10.63 18.36
C GLY A 100 -3.18 10.49 18.40
N ASN A 101 -2.50 11.51 18.93
CA ASN A 101 -1.04 11.57 19.03
C ASN A 101 -0.39 10.44 19.87
N LEU A 102 -1.18 9.73 20.68
CA LEU A 102 -0.71 8.60 21.50
C LEU A 102 -0.61 7.29 20.72
N ARG A 103 -1.19 7.23 19.51
CA ARG A 103 -1.09 6.06 18.66
C ARG A 103 0.25 6.09 17.93
N LEU A 104 1.18 5.25 18.37
CA LEU A 104 2.52 5.10 17.80
C LEU A 104 2.58 3.89 16.86
N PHE A 105 3.32 4.02 15.76
CA PHE A 105 3.53 2.95 14.78
C PHE A 105 4.79 3.21 13.95
N ARG A 106 5.29 2.16 13.28
CA ARG A 106 6.52 2.20 12.47
C ARG A 106 6.36 1.59 11.08
N SER A 107 5.37 0.73 10.91
CA SER A 107 4.98 0.20 9.60
C SER A 107 3.46 0.07 9.51
N VAL A 108 2.97 0.00 8.28
CA VAL A 108 1.54 -0.10 7.96
C VAL A 108 1.29 -1.13 6.87
N LEU A 109 0.12 -1.75 6.91
CA LEU A 109 -0.36 -2.62 5.85
C LEU A 109 -1.82 -2.27 5.55
N PHE A 110 -2.15 -2.14 4.27
CA PHE A 110 -3.50 -1.81 3.82
C PHE A 110 -4.24 -3.07 3.35
N ASP A 111 -5.37 -3.38 3.98
CA ASP A 111 -6.25 -4.48 3.61
C ASP A 111 -7.27 -4.05 2.55
N LEU A 112 -7.59 -4.97 1.62
CA LEU A 112 -8.60 -4.79 0.55
C LEU A 112 -10.04 -4.82 1.06
#